data_AF-A0A7S1HA61-F1
#
_entry.id   AF-A0A7S1HA61-F1
#
_cell.length_a   1.000
_cell.length_b   1.000
_cell.length_c   1.000
_cell.angle_alpha   90.00
_cell.angle_beta   90.00
_cell.angle_gamma   90.00
#
_symmetry.space_group_name_H-M   'P 1'
#
loop_
_entity.id
_entity.type
_entity.pdbx_description
1 polymer ?
#
loop_
_entity_poly.entity_id
_entity_poly.type
_entity_poly.pdbx_seq_one_letter_code
_entity_poly.pdbx_strand_id
1 'polypeptide(L)'
;LHNGVVRLVKLFVVFVLLLHIIGCGMFFLGTLALEVEGQDPYYPLNADGEEGTSWIQRVKLVIARCVTDSEGVRMCVSGRTTVEKAPILSQYVLSIYWVTSTMTQVGYGDLTPTTDMETIAIIFAMLVGASVFSYTVGNATSFIEEIEGSRGKTKKFLDHLGTFLVDSGIPKPMRNKIVNFFDKRMSRPYVMLPLVTQGLPLLLASEVKLRVCQKALFVRRVGGSKGRRGS
;
A
#
# COMPACT_ATOMS: atom_id res chain seq x y z
N LEU A 1 -10.30 -13.41 2.48
CA LEU A 1 -8.88 -13.40 2.94
C LEU A 1 -7.85 -13.70 1.83
N HIS A 2 -7.68 -14.93 1.31
CA HIS A 2 -6.63 -15.23 0.30
C HIS A 2 -6.75 -14.35 -0.97
N ASN A 3 -7.98 -14.15 -1.46
CA ASN A 3 -8.22 -13.40 -2.69
C ASN A 3 -7.95 -11.89 -2.55
N GLY A 4 -8.25 -11.30 -1.38
CA GLY A 4 -8.01 -9.88 -1.09
C GLY A 4 -6.51 -9.56 -0.98
N VAL A 5 -5.75 -10.43 -0.29
CA VAL A 5 -4.29 -10.29 -0.20
C VAL A 5 -3.64 -10.40 -1.57
N VAL A 6 -4.03 -11.39 -2.38
CA VAL A 6 -3.50 -11.55 -3.74
C VAL A 6 -3.81 -10.34 -4.61
N ARG A 7 -5.01 -9.75 -4.49
CA ARG A 7 -5.37 -8.53 -5.21
C ARG A 7 -4.47 -7.36 -4.80
N LEU A 8 -4.29 -7.13 -3.49
CA LEU A 8 -3.46 -6.04 -2.98
C LEU A 8 -1.99 -6.20 -3.41
N VAL A 9 -1.44 -7.40 -3.35
CA VAL A 9 -0.07 -7.69 -3.81
C VAL A 9 0.06 -7.42 -5.30
N LYS A 10 -0.90 -7.83 -6.13
CA LYS A 10 -0.88 -7.51 -7.58
C LYS A 10 -0.88 -6.00 -7.82
N LEU A 11 -1.68 -5.23 -7.09
CA LEU A 11 -1.69 -3.77 -7.22
C LEU A 11 -0.37 -3.14 -6.82
N PHE A 12 0.25 -3.63 -5.75
CA PHE A 12 1.57 -3.17 -5.33
C PHE A 12 2.65 -3.44 -6.39
N VAL A 13 2.65 -4.64 -6.98
CA VAL A 13 3.58 -4.98 -8.08
C VAL A 13 3.36 -4.05 -9.28
N VAL A 14 2.10 -3.84 -9.69
CA VAL A 14 1.76 -2.90 -10.79
C VAL A 14 2.23 -1.49 -10.46
N PHE A 15 2.04 -1.02 -9.23
CA PHE A 15 2.50 0.29 -8.80
C PHE A 15 4.03 0.43 -8.92
N VAL A 16 4.79 -0.56 -8.44
CA VAL A 16 6.26 -0.57 -8.57
C VAL A 16 6.71 -0.61 -10.03
N LEU A 17 6.04 -1.38 -10.89
CA LEU A 17 6.35 -1.41 -12.32
C LEU A 17 6.08 -0.06 -12.99
N LEU A 18 4.99 0.62 -12.63
CA LEU A 18 4.70 1.96 -13.13
C LEU A 18 5.73 2.99 -12.67
N LEU A 19 6.17 2.93 -11.40
CA LEU A 19 7.27 3.76 -10.91
C LEU A 19 8.53 3.57 -11.76
N HIS A 20 8.88 2.33 -12.10
CA HIS A 20 10.04 2.04 -12.94
C HIS A 20 9.87 2.57 -14.37
N ILE A 21 8.73 2.32 -15.02
CA ILE A 21 8.46 2.73 -16.40
C ILE A 21 8.43 4.26 -16.51
N ILE A 22 7.68 4.93 -15.64
CA ILE A 22 7.56 6.40 -15.64
C ILE A 22 8.90 7.03 -15.22
N GLY A 23 9.61 6.46 -14.24
CA GLY A 23 10.94 6.92 -13.82
C GLY A 23 11.96 6.89 -14.95
N CYS A 24 12.08 5.75 -15.65
CA CYS A 24 12.94 5.64 -16.83
C CYS A 24 12.49 6.56 -17.97
N GLY A 25 11.17 6.72 -18.17
CA GLY A 25 10.62 7.64 -19.17
C GLY A 25 10.96 9.10 -18.90
N MET A 26 10.86 9.56 -17.66
CA MET A 26 11.22 10.93 -17.27
C MET A 26 12.72 11.20 -17.39
N PHE A 27 13.56 10.20 -17.07
CA PHE A 27 15.00 10.31 -17.30
C PHE A 27 15.32 10.41 -18.79
N PHE A 28 14.72 9.54 -19.61
CA PHE A 28 14.88 9.57 -21.05
C PHE A 28 14.41 10.88 -21.69
N LEU A 29 13.27 11.42 -21.22
CA LEU A 29 12.77 12.72 -21.67
C LEU A 29 13.71 13.86 -21.30
N GLY A 30 14.27 13.84 -20.08
CA GLY A 30 15.29 14.82 -19.68
C GLY A 30 16.51 14.75 -20.59
N THR A 31 17.01 13.54 -20.91
CA THR A 31 18.14 13.39 -21.84
C THR A 31 17.81 13.84 -23.25
N LEU A 32 16.59 13.57 -23.74
CA LEU A 32 16.14 14.03 -25.05
C LEU A 32 16.01 15.55 -25.10
N ALA A 33 15.53 16.18 -24.02
CA ALA A 33 15.45 17.63 -23.92
C ALA A 33 16.85 18.27 -24.03
N LEU A 34 17.88 17.65 -23.44
CA LEU A 34 19.27 18.11 -23.61
C LEU A 34 19.76 18.06 -25.06
N GLU A 35 19.30 17.09 -25.85
CA GLU A 35 19.67 16.96 -27.27
C GLU A 35 18.90 17.93 -28.15
N VAL A 36 17.60 18.12 -27.90
CA VAL A 36 16.71 18.97 -28.73
C VAL A 36 16.88 20.46 -28.41
N GLU A 37 16.85 20.83 -27.13
CA GLU A 37 17.14 22.18 -26.63
C GLU A 37 18.65 22.36 -26.38
N GLY A 38 19.50 21.62 -27.08
CA GLY A 38 20.93 21.93 -27.24
C GLY A 38 21.24 22.70 -28.52
N GLN A 39 20.23 22.94 -29.39
CA GLN A 39 20.36 23.61 -30.69
C GLN A 39 19.73 25.03 -30.84
N ASP A 40 18.73 25.44 -30.04
CA ASP A 40 18.08 26.78 -30.09
C ASP A 40 18.91 27.92 -29.44
N PRO A 41 19.31 28.97 -30.19
CA PRO A 41 20.12 30.07 -29.67
C PRO A 41 19.41 30.98 -28.64
N TYR A 42 18.11 30.80 -28.37
CA TYR A 42 17.34 31.59 -27.41
C TYR A 42 17.38 31.07 -25.97
N TYR A 43 17.75 29.81 -25.72
CA TYR A 43 18.14 29.37 -24.39
C TYR A 43 19.67 29.57 -24.29
N PRO A 44 20.16 30.48 -23.46
CA PRO A 44 21.59 30.69 -23.42
C PRO A 44 22.24 29.55 -22.63
N LEU A 45 23.19 28.85 -23.26
CA LEU A 45 24.29 28.25 -22.53
C LEU A 45 25.06 29.41 -21.88
N ASN A 46 24.83 29.65 -20.60
CA ASN A 46 25.25 30.89 -19.99
C ASN A 46 26.59 30.79 -19.24
N ALA A 47 27.40 31.82 -19.46
CA ALA A 47 28.79 31.98 -19.00
C ALA A 47 28.91 32.35 -17.50
N ASP A 48 27.82 32.31 -16.75
CA ASP A 48 27.63 32.78 -15.37
C ASP A 48 26.99 31.74 -14.41
N GLY A 49 26.72 30.50 -14.88
CA GLY A 49 26.98 29.31 -14.05
C GLY A 49 25.86 28.65 -13.23
N GLU A 50 24.57 29.01 -13.34
CA GLU A 50 23.49 28.38 -12.51
C GLU A 50 22.18 27.97 -13.23
N GLU A 51 22.05 28.01 -14.56
CA GLU A 51 20.79 27.57 -15.22
C GLU A 51 21.04 26.58 -16.37
N GLY A 52 20.59 25.33 -16.17
CA GLY A 52 20.57 24.28 -17.19
C GLY A 52 19.17 24.11 -17.78
N THR A 53 19.08 23.64 -19.02
CA THR A 53 17.82 23.56 -19.79
C THR A 53 16.85 22.51 -19.24
N SER A 54 17.39 21.38 -18.77
CA SER A 54 16.63 20.26 -18.18
C SER A 54 16.84 20.15 -16.66
N TRP A 55 15.89 19.51 -15.96
CA TRP A 55 16.05 19.09 -14.55
C TRP A 55 17.38 18.33 -14.30
N ILE A 56 17.87 17.57 -15.30
CA ILE A 56 19.13 16.81 -15.23
C ILE A 56 20.35 17.73 -14.99
N GLN A 57 20.34 18.94 -15.55
CA GLN A 57 21.43 19.90 -15.44
C GLN A 57 21.29 20.86 -14.26
N ARG A 58 20.06 21.20 -13.86
CA ARG A 58 19.80 22.03 -12.68
C ARG A 58 20.13 21.32 -11.38
N VAL A 59 19.81 20.03 -11.27
CA VAL A 59 20.01 19.30 -10.01
C VAL A 59 21.49 18.96 -9.82
N LYS A 60 22.04 19.40 -8.69
CA LYS A 60 23.42 19.09 -8.30
C LYS A 60 23.44 18.03 -7.21
N LEU A 61 24.04 16.89 -7.52
CA LEU A 61 24.28 15.79 -6.58
C LEU A 61 25.65 15.96 -5.92
N VAL A 62 25.72 15.69 -4.61
CA VAL A 62 27.00 15.59 -3.88
C VAL A 62 27.48 14.16 -3.97
N ILE A 63 28.61 13.94 -4.64
CA ILE A 63 29.18 12.60 -4.86
C ILE A 63 30.64 12.62 -4.45
N ALA A 64 31.06 11.57 -3.73
CA ALA A 64 32.46 11.32 -3.42
C ALA A 64 33.11 10.53 -4.56
N ARG A 65 34.18 11.07 -5.14
CA ARG A 65 35.06 10.32 -6.05
C ARG A 65 36.33 9.96 -5.30
N CYS A 66 36.67 8.68 -5.31
CA CYS A 66 37.89 8.16 -4.71
C CYS A 66 38.86 7.77 -5.81
N VAL A 67 40.09 8.27 -5.73
CA VAL A 67 41.20 7.91 -6.59
C VAL A 67 42.29 7.31 -5.71
N THR A 68 42.94 6.26 -6.21
CA THR A 68 44.12 5.68 -5.56
C THR A 68 45.35 6.20 -6.31
N ASP A 69 46.31 6.78 -5.58
CA ASP A 69 47.57 7.23 -6.18
C ASP A 69 48.51 6.05 -6.52
N SER A 70 49.66 6.36 -7.11
CA SER A 70 50.69 5.37 -7.45
C SER A 70 51.32 4.66 -6.26
N GLU A 71 51.20 5.22 -5.05
CA GLU A 71 51.71 4.65 -3.80
C GLU A 71 50.64 3.84 -3.05
N GLY A 72 49.43 3.69 -3.64
CA GLY A 72 48.33 2.95 -3.02
C GLY A 72 47.51 3.77 -2.02
N VAL A 73 47.73 5.08 -1.93
CA VAL A 73 46.99 5.98 -1.05
C VAL A 73 45.64 6.31 -1.68
N ARG A 74 44.55 5.96 -0.98
CA ARG A 74 43.18 6.27 -1.42
C ARG A 74 42.76 7.66 -0.94
N MET A 75 42.58 8.58 -1.87
CA MET A 75 42.06 9.94 -1.61
C MET A 75 40.63 10.05 -2.12
N CYS A 76 39.71 10.49 -1.27
CA CYS A 76 38.32 10.72 -1.65
C CYS A 76 37.96 12.20 -1.53
N VAL A 77 37.48 12.81 -2.60
CA VAL A 77 37.02 14.20 -2.61
C VAL A 77 35.53 14.21 -2.89
N SER A 78 34.78 14.96 -2.07
CA SER A 78 33.35 15.20 -2.28
C SER A 78 33.16 16.47 -3.10
N GLY A 79 32.39 16.38 -4.17
CA GLY A 79 32.10 17.49 -5.07
C GLY A 79 30.65 17.49 -5.53
N ARG A 80 30.19 18.64 -6.01
CA ARG A 80 28.89 18.77 -6.67
C ARG A 80 29.02 18.44 -8.16
N THR A 81 28.13 17.60 -8.67
CA THR A 81 28.06 17.26 -10.09
C THR A 81 26.61 17.30 -10.57
N THR A 82 26.39 17.53 -11.87
CA THR A 82 25.06 17.36 -12.48
C THR A 82 24.64 15.90 -12.47
N VAL A 83 23.33 15.66 -12.58
CA VAL A 83 22.78 14.31 -12.69
C VAL A 83 23.34 13.61 -13.92
N GLU A 84 23.49 14.33 -15.04
CA GLU A 84 24.10 13.84 -16.28
C GLU A 84 25.46 13.16 -16.07
N LYS A 85 26.30 13.74 -15.21
CA LYS A 85 27.68 13.29 -14.94
C LYS A 85 27.79 12.36 -13.74
N ALA A 86 26.68 12.07 -13.07
CA ALA A 86 26.62 11.16 -11.94
C ALA A 86 26.70 9.68 -12.39
N PRO A 87 27.06 8.75 -11.50
CA PRO A 87 26.95 7.32 -11.79
C PRO A 87 25.50 6.93 -12.13
N ILE A 88 25.35 5.94 -13.00
CA ILE A 88 24.04 5.44 -13.48
C ILE A 88 23.09 5.11 -12.31
N LEU A 89 23.61 4.52 -11.24
CA LEU A 89 22.81 4.21 -10.06
C LEU A 89 22.23 5.47 -9.39
N SER A 90 23.01 6.54 -9.26
CA SER A 90 22.55 7.81 -8.70
C SER A 90 21.50 8.48 -9.59
N GLN A 91 21.69 8.42 -10.91
CA GLN A 91 20.71 8.90 -11.89
C GLN A 91 19.37 8.16 -11.78
N TYR A 92 19.43 6.83 -11.73
CA TYR A 92 18.25 5.97 -11.61
C TYR A 92 17.52 6.20 -10.27
N VAL A 93 18.25 6.22 -9.16
CA VAL A 93 17.67 6.45 -7.82
C VAL A 93 16.98 7.80 -7.75
N LEU A 94 17.58 8.86 -8.30
CA LEU A 94 16.98 10.19 -8.32
C LEU A 94 15.71 10.24 -9.19
N SER A 95 15.72 9.57 -10.34
CA SER A 95 14.57 9.49 -11.25
C SER A 95 13.40 8.74 -10.61
N ILE A 96 13.69 7.61 -9.96
CA ILE A 96 12.69 6.84 -9.21
C ILE A 96 12.18 7.64 -8.00
N TYR A 97 13.06 8.37 -7.31
CA TYR A 97 12.67 9.24 -6.21
C TYR A 97 11.68 10.31 -6.68
N TRP A 98 11.93 10.98 -7.81
CA TRP A 98 11.03 11.99 -8.35
C TRP A 98 9.66 11.44 -8.68
N VAL A 99 9.61 10.30 -9.37
CA VAL A 99 8.36 9.68 -9.76
C VAL A 99 7.64 9.09 -8.55
N THR A 100 8.38 8.57 -7.56
CA THR A 100 7.79 8.11 -6.29
C THR A 100 7.14 9.26 -5.54
N SER A 101 7.82 10.38 -5.35
CA SER A 101 7.27 11.54 -4.63
C SER A 101 6.06 12.13 -5.36
N THR A 102 6.05 12.08 -6.69
CA THR A 102 4.92 12.51 -7.53
C THR A 102 3.74 11.54 -7.45
N MET A 103 3.95 10.24 -7.68
CA MET A 103 2.89 9.22 -7.69
C MET A 103 2.28 8.99 -6.30
N THR A 104 3.06 9.18 -5.23
CA THR A 104 2.56 9.13 -3.84
C THR A 104 1.97 10.46 -3.37
N GLN A 105 1.94 11.48 -4.23
CA GLN A 105 1.41 12.81 -3.94
C GLN A 105 2.12 13.53 -2.76
N VAL A 106 3.36 13.14 -2.44
CA VAL A 106 4.16 13.80 -1.41
C VAL A 106 4.72 15.12 -1.93
N GLY A 107 5.29 15.11 -3.15
CA GLY A 107 5.66 16.32 -3.89
C GLY A 107 6.55 17.31 -3.13
N TYR A 108 7.75 16.90 -2.70
CA TYR A 108 8.67 17.76 -1.94
C TYR A 108 9.07 19.06 -2.65
N GLY A 109 9.00 19.10 -3.99
CA GLY A 109 9.30 20.29 -4.80
C GLY A 109 10.79 20.55 -5.01
N ASP A 110 11.66 19.64 -4.58
CA ASP A 110 13.10 19.67 -4.82
C ASP A 110 13.49 19.29 -6.26
N LEU A 111 12.64 18.50 -6.93
CA LEU A 111 12.73 18.18 -8.34
C LEU A 111 11.52 18.76 -9.07
N THR A 112 11.79 19.61 -10.06
CA THR A 112 10.77 20.31 -10.86
C THR A 112 11.13 20.21 -12.34
N PRO A 113 10.12 20.08 -13.22
CA PRO A 113 10.38 20.16 -14.66
C PRO A 113 10.85 21.57 -15.01
N THR A 114 11.68 21.68 -16.03
CA THR A 114 12.17 22.98 -16.50
C THR A 114 11.68 23.29 -17.90
N THR A 115 11.50 22.26 -18.72
CA THR A 115 11.09 22.40 -20.12
C THR A 115 9.60 22.16 -20.27
N ASP A 116 9.01 22.68 -21.35
CA ASP A 116 7.58 22.46 -21.64
C ASP A 116 7.28 20.97 -21.85
N MET A 117 8.20 20.23 -22.47
CA MET A 117 8.08 18.79 -22.69
C MET A 117 8.11 18.00 -21.38
N GLU A 118 9.02 18.35 -20.47
CA GLU A 118 9.08 17.77 -19.12
C GLU A 118 7.82 18.11 -18.31
N THR A 119 7.31 19.34 -18.46
CA THR A 119 6.11 19.82 -17.78
C THR A 119 4.86 19.07 -18.25
N ILE A 120 4.70 18.88 -19.55
CA ILE A 120 3.60 18.09 -20.10
C ILE A 120 3.68 16.64 -19.61
N ALA A 121 4.88 16.05 -19.63
CA ALA A 121 5.09 14.68 -19.15
C ALA A 121 4.77 14.52 -17.65
N ILE A 122 5.18 15.47 -16.80
CA ILE A 122 4.88 15.39 -15.37
C ILE A 122 3.37 15.55 -15.09
N ILE A 123 2.66 16.37 -15.87
CA ILE A 123 1.19 16.50 -15.76
C ILE A 123 0.53 15.14 -16.02
N PHE A 124 0.90 14.44 -17.09
CA PHE A 124 0.39 13.10 -17.36
C PHE A 124 0.77 12.10 -16.27
N ALA A 125 2.01 12.14 -15.78
CA ALA A 125 2.47 11.29 -14.69
C ALA A 125 1.69 11.53 -13.38
N MET A 126 1.36 12.78 -13.07
CA MET A 126 0.53 13.15 -11.92
C MET A 126 -0.89 12.62 -12.04
N LEU A 127 -1.53 12.72 -13.21
CA LEU A 127 -2.88 12.20 -13.44
C LEU A 127 -2.94 10.67 -13.30
N VAL A 128 -1.96 9.97 -13.89
CA VAL A 128 -1.84 8.51 -13.76
C VAL A 128 -1.54 8.13 -12.31
N GLY A 129 -0.60 8.83 -11.66
CA GLY A 129 -0.22 8.62 -10.27
C GLY A 129 -1.39 8.77 -9.32
N ALA A 130 -2.15 9.87 -9.41
CA ALA A 130 -3.33 10.12 -8.60
C ALA A 130 -4.39 9.03 -8.76
N SER A 131 -4.63 8.59 -10.00
CA SER A 131 -5.62 7.54 -10.30
C SER A 131 -5.22 6.19 -9.69
N VAL A 132 -3.97 5.77 -9.85
CA VAL A 132 -3.47 4.49 -9.33
C VAL A 132 -3.36 4.52 -7.81
N PHE A 133 -2.90 5.64 -7.24
CA PHE A 133 -2.81 5.82 -5.79
C PHE A 133 -4.20 5.75 -5.14
N SER A 134 -5.16 6.51 -5.65
CA SER A 134 -6.55 6.48 -5.19
C SER A 134 -7.15 5.07 -5.28
N TYR A 135 -6.96 4.39 -6.41
CA TYR A 135 -7.43 3.02 -6.58
C TYR A 135 -6.79 2.03 -5.59
N THR A 136 -5.49 2.16 -5.34
CA THR A 136 -4.77 1.29 -4.38
C THR A 136 -5.27 1.51 -2.96
N VAL A 137 -5.45 2.76 -2.53
CA VAL A 137 -6.02 3.11 -1.22
C VAL A 137 -7.45 2.57 -1.10
N GLY A 138 -8.28 2.74 -2.14
CA GLY A 138 -9.64 2.19 -2.15
C GLY A 138 -9.68 0.67 -1.97
N ASN A 139 -8.77 -0.06 -2.64
CA ASN A 139 -8.67 -1.51 -2.47
C ASN A 139 -8.15 -1.92 -1.08
N ALA A 140 -7.23 -1.15 -0.49
CA ALA A 140 -6.77 -1.37 0.86
C ALA A 140 -7.91 -1.17 1.87
N THR A 141 -8.71 -0.12 1.72
CA THR A 141 -9.89 0.14 2.55
C THR A 141 -10.91 -0.99 2.42
N SER A 142 -11.28 -1.40 1.20
CA SER A 142 -12.21 -2.52 1.01
C SER A 142 -11.69 -3.85 1.59
N PHE A 143 -10.37 -4.07 1.55
CA PHE A 143 -9.77 -5.25 2.18
C PHE A 143 -9.84 -5.19 3.71
N ILE A 144 -9.58 -4.02 4.30
CA ILE A 144 -9.76 -3.79 5.75
C ILE A 144 -11.23 -4.01 6.11
N GLU A 145 -12.16 -3.47 5.33
CA GLU A 145 -13.60 -3.68 5.52
C GLU A 145 -14.03 -5.14 5.35
N GLU A 146 -13.36 -5.95 4.51
CA GLU A 146 -13.63 -7.39 4.41
C GLU A 146 -13.19 -8.11 5.70
N ILE A 147 -11.99 -7.79 6.21
CA ILE A 147 -11.45 -8.35 7.46
C ILE A 147 -12.34 -7.95 8.64
N GLU A 148 -12.63 -6.66 8.75
CA GLU A 148 -13.47 -6.11 9.79
C GLU A 148 -14.91 -6.57 9.62
N GLY A 149 -15.48 -6.62 8.42
CA GLY A 149 -16.85 -7.05 8.16
C GLY A 149 -17.12 -8.48 8.67
N SER A 150 -16.12 -9.36 8.62
CA SER A 150 -16.22 -10.70 9.17
C SER A 150 -16.28 -10.75 10.72
N ARG A 151 -15.77 -9.74 11.44
CA ARG A 151 -15.74 -9.70 12.93
C ARG A 151 -16.57 -8.56 13.53
N GLY A 152 -16.82 -7.55 12.74
CA GLY A 152 -17.33 -6.23 13.09
C GLY A 152 -18.84 -6.18 13.14
N LYS A 153 -19.55 -7.03 12.37
CA LYS A 153 -21.00 -7.19 12.51
C LYS A 153 -21.38 -7.65 13.93
N THR A 154 -20.68 -8.66 14.44
CA THR A 154 -20.87 -9.15 15.82
C THR A 154 -20.50 -8.08 16.83
N LYS A 155 -19.34 -7.41 16.66
CA LYS A 155 -18.91 -6.35 17.55
C LYS A 155 -19.91 -5.18 17.61
N LYS A 156 -20.39 -4.71 16.45
CA LYS A 156 -21.40 -3.64 16.34
C LYS A 156 -22.71 -4.02 17.02
N PHE A 157 -23.18 -5.26 16.83
CA PHE A 157 -24.37 -5.76 17.52
C PHE A 157 -24.19 -5.76 19.05
N LEU A 158 -23.07 -6.28 19.54
CA LEU A 158 -22.79 -6.32 20.99
C LEU A 158 -22.69 -4.93 21.60
N ASP A 159 -22.16 -3.97 20.85
CA ASP A 159 -22.05 -2.57 21.27
C ASP A 159 -23.44 -1.93 21.40
N HIS A 160 -24.29 -2.06 20.36
CA HIS A 160 -25.68 -1.58 20.40
C HIS A 160 -26.50 -2.24 21.50
N LEU A 161 -26.33 -3.56 21.70
CA LEU A 161 -26.95 -4.29 22.78
C LEU A 161 -26.49 -3.75 24.14
N GLY A 162 -25.20 -3.45 24.29
CA GLY A 162 -24.64 -2.84 25.50
C GLY A 162 -25.30 -1.49 25.82
N THR A 163 -25.39 -0.60 24.83
CA THR A 163 -26.04 0.72 24.95
C THR A 163 -27.51 0.59 25.31
N PHE A 164 -28.27 -0.25 24.60
CA PHE A 164 -29.68 -0.50 24.89
C PHE A 164 -29.91 -0.97 26.34
N LEU A 165 -29.03 -1.83 26.86
CA LEU A 165 -29.11 -2.32 28.24
C LEU A 165 -28.77 -1.23 29.27
N VAL A 166 -27.92 -0.27 28.92
CA VAL A 166 -27.65 0.90 29.77
C VAL A 166 -28.87 1.81 29.81
N ASP A 167 -29.44 2.14 28.65
CA ASP A 167 -30.60 3.03 28.53
C ASP A 167 -31.86 2.44 29.19
N SER A 168 -31.98 1.11 29.19
CA SER A 168 -33.04 0.37 29.87
C SER A 168 -32.85 0.24 31.39
N GLY A 169 -31.80 0.84 31.96
CA GLY A 169 -31.53 0.81 33.41
C GLY A 169 -31.07 -0.54 33.96
N ILE A 170 -30.54 -1.45 33.13
CA ILE A 170 -30.12 -2.79 33.56
C ILE A 170 -28.82 -2.72 34.39
N PRO A 171 -28.76 -3.30 35.60
CA PRO A 171 -27.56 -3.31 36.43
C PRO A 171 -26.35 -3.94 35.73
N LYS A 172 -25.16 -3.35 35.93
CA LYS A 172 -23.87 -3.80 35.34
C LYS A 172 -23.64 -5.33 35.41
N PRO A 173 -23.85 -6.04 36.53
CA PRO A 173 -23.59 -7.49 36.60
C PRO A 173 -24.49 -8.31 35.66
N MET A 174 -25.74 -7.89 35.46
CA MET A 174 -26.68 -8.57 34.57
C MET A 174 -26.38 -8.25 33.10
N ARG A 175 -26.06 -6.99 32.80
CA ARG A 175 -25.63 -6.59 31.45
C ARG A 175 -24.41 -7.39 30.98
N ASN A 176 -23.38 -7.54 31.84
CA ASN A 176 -22.18 -8.30 31.50
C ASN A 176 -22.49 -9.77 31.20
N LYS A 177 -23.44 -10.39 31.92
CA LYS A 177 -23.91 -11.75 31.62
C LYS A 177 -24.58 -11.83 30.25
N ILE A 178 -25.44 -10.87 29.91
CA ILE A 178 -26.15 -10.81 28.64
C ILE A 178 -25.17 -10.63 27.47
N VAL A 179 -24.28 -9.64 27.54
CA VAL A 179 -23.28 -9.37 26.49
C VAL A 179 -22.37 -10.58 26.29
N ASN A 180 -21.85 -11.19 27.36
CA ASN A 180 -20.98 -12.37 27.28
C ASN A 180 -21.71 -13.62 26.73
N PHE A 181 -23.01 -13.76 27.01
CA PHE A 181 -23.82 -14.82 26.42
C PHE A 181 -23.95 -14.65 24.90
N PHE A 182 -24.31 -13.44 24.43
CA PHE A 182 -24.45 -13.18 23.00
C PHE A 182 -23.11 -13.22 22.26
N ASP A 183 -22.03 -12.74 22.86
CA ASP A 183 -20.68 -12.82 22.29
C ASP A 183 -20.24 -14.27 22.07
N LYS A 184 -20.39 -15.12 23.08
CA LYS A 184 -20.11 -16.57 22.97
C LYS A 184 -21.03 -17.27 21.99
N ARG A 185 -22.30 -16.87 21.91
CA ARG A 185 -23.27 -17.48 20.99
C ARG A 185 -22.95 -17.12 19.54
N MET A 186 -22.76 -15.84 19.23
CA MET A 186 -22.45 -15.35 17.88
C MET A 186 -21.07 -15.76 17.39
N SER A 187 -20.11 -15.98 18.29
CA SER A 187 -18.80 -16.54 17.95
C SER A 187 -18.87 -18.01 17.50
N ARG A 188 -20.01 -18.70 17.61
CA ARG A 188 -20.17 -20.09 17.14
C ARG A 188 -20.70 -20.13 15.70
N PRO A 189 -20.11 -20.96 14.82
CA PRO A 189 -20.51 -21.06 13.41
C PRO A 189 -21.95 -21.57 13.19
N TYR A 190 -22.59 -22.13 14.23
CA TYR A 190 -23.92 -22.72 14.17
C TYR A 190 -25.08 -21.71 14.17
N VAL A 191 -24.82 -20.43 14.45
CA VAL A 191 -25.87 -19.40 14.55
C VAL A 191 -26.57 -19.16 13.21
N MET A 192 -25.86 -19.30 12.09
CA MET A 192 -26.44 -19.21 10.75
C MET A 192 -27.16 -20.48 10.29
N LEU A 193 -27.05 -21.60 11.01
CA LEU A 193 -27.58 -22.89 10.57
C LEU A 193 -29.10 -22.87 10.30
N PRO A 194 -29.96 -22.24 11.14
CA PRO A 194 -31.39 -22.16 10.86
C PRO A 194 -31.69 -21.37 9.58
N LEU A 195 -31.03 -20.23 9.41
CA LEU A 195 -31.18 -19.33 8.27
C LEU A 195 -30.76 -20.01 6.95
N VAL A 196 -29.64 -20.73 6.96
CA VAL A 196 -29.17 -21.51 5.82
C VAL A 196 -30.16 -22.63 5.49
N THR A 197 -30.62 -23.38 6.48
CA THR A 197 -31.49 -24.55 6.23
C THR A 197 -32.90 -24.22 5.77
N GLN A 198 -33.34 -22.96 5.92
CA GLN A 198 -34.66 -22.51 5.44
C GLN A 198 -34.70 -22.28 3.93
N GLY A 199 -33.56 -21.96 3.30
CA GLY A 199 -33.47 -21.72 1.86
C GLY A 199 -33.10 -22.95 1.03
N LEU A 200 -32.86 -24.12 1.66
CA LEU A 200 -32.37 -25.33 0.99
C LEU A 200 -33.44 -26.42 0.93
N PRO A 201 -33.43 -27.29 -0.11
CA PRO A 201 -34.24 -28.51 -0.15
C PRO A 201 -33.98 -29.42 1.07
N LEU A 202 -35.02 -30.13 1.52
CA LEU A 202 -35.01 -30.90 2.78
C LEU A 202 -33.84 -31.90 2.90
N LEU A 203 -33.40 -32.51 1.79
CA LEU A 203 -32.30 -33.46 1.77
C LEU A 203 -30.94 -32.78 2.03
N LEU A 204 -30.66 -31.64 1.39
CA LEU A 204 -29.43 -30.89 1.66
C LEU A 204 -29.44 -30.27 3.05
N ALA A 205 -30.60 -29.80 3.52
CA ALA A 205 -30.73 -29.22 4.85
C ALA A 205 -30.43 -30.22 5.98
N SER A 206 -30.86 -31.48 5.83
CA SER A 206 -30.59 -32.53 6.81
C SER A 206 -29.11 -32.96 6.81
N GLU A 207 -28.49 -33.05 5.63
CA GLU A 207 -27.07 -33.39 5.50
C GLU A 207 -26.15 -32.31 6.09
N VAL A 208 -26.44 -31.04 5.83
CA VAL A 208 -25.71 -29.90 6.41
C VAL A 208 -25.83 -29.90 7.94
N LYS A 209 -27.03 -30.12 8.49
CA LYS A 209 -27.23 -30.22 9.95
C LYS A 209 -26.40 -31.34 10.57
N LEU A 210 -26.37 -32.52 9.95
CA LEU A 210 -25.60 -33.68 10.44
C LEU A 210 -24.09 -33.40 10.43
N ARG A 211 -23.54 -32.92 9.31
CA ARG A 211 -22.11 -32.60 9.16
C ARG A 211 -21.64 -31.57 10.19
N VAL A 212 -22.46 -30.54 10.40
CA VAL A 212 -22.18 -29.48 11.37
C VAL A 212 -22.22 -30.00 12.80
N CYS A 213 -23.19 -30.86 13.14
CA CYS A 213 -23.31 -31.50 14.46
C CYS A 213 -22.13 -32.45 14.75
N GLN A 214 -21.73 -33.25 13.76
CA GLN A 214 -20.61 -34.19 13.88
C GLN A 214 -19.29 -33.46 14.14
N LYS A 215 -19.04 -32.34 13.46
CA LYS A 215 -17.86 -31.49 13.69
C LYS A 215 -17.87 -30.87 15.09
N ALA A 216 -19.03 -30.44 15.58
CA ALA A 216 -19.19 -29.92 16.94
C ALA A 216 -18.91 -30.98 18.03
N LEU A 217 -19.42 -32.20 17.83
CA LEU A 217 -19.19 -33.34 18.74
C LEU A 217 -17.72 -33.77 18.75
N PHE A 218 -17.06 -33.79 17.59
CA PHE A 218 -15.63 -34.10 17.48
C PHE A 218 -14.77 -33.10 18.26
N VAL A 219 -15.00 -31.79 18.07
CA VAL A 219 -14.28 -30.74 18.81
C VAL A 219 -14.52 -30.87 20.33
N ARG A 220 -15.74 -31.20 20.76
CA ARG A 220 -16.07 -31.40 22.18
C ARG A 220 -15.40 -32.63 22.78
N ARG A 221 -15.26 -33.72 22.02
CA ARG A 221 -14.59 -34.96 22.43
C ARG A 221 -13.07 -34.76 22.56
N VAL A 222 -12.45 -34.02 21.64
CA VAL A 222 -11.00 -33.71 21.68
C VAL A 222 -10.67 -32.66 22.75
N GLY A 223 -11.47 -31.59 22.87
CA GLY A 223 -11.31 -30.57 23.91
C GLY A 223 -11.57 -31.09 25.33
N GLY A 224 -12.54 -32.00 25.49
CA GLY A 224 -12.85 -32.64 26.77
C GLY A 224 -11.77 -33.63 27.25
N SER A 225 -10.93 -34.15 26.35
CA SER A 225 -9.82 -35.04 26.72
C SER A 225 -8.64 -34.27 27.34
N LYS A 226 -8.40 -33.01 26.96
CA LYS A 226 -7.37 -32.14 27.58
C LYS A 226 -7.75 -31.64 28.97
N GLY A 227 -9.05 -31.50 29.28
CA GLY A 227 -9.54 -31.08 30.60
C GLY A 227 -9.57 -32.16 31.68
N ARG A 228 -9.26 -33.42 31.36
CA ARG A 228 -9.31 -34.57 32.30
C ARG A 228 -7.95 -35.16 32.65
N ARG A 229 -6.83 -34.60 32.17
CA ARG A 229 -5.46 -35.04 32.50
C ARG A 229 -4.69 -34.05 33.40
N GLY A 230 -5.38 -33.06 33.95
CA GLY A 230 -4.80 -32.07 34.86
C GLY A 230 -5.70 -31.86 36.08
N SER A 231 -5.84 -32.90 36.90
CA SER A 231 -6.28 -32.83 38.28
C SER A 231 -5.48 -33.85 39.09
#